data_AF-A0A3D1WWT9-F1
#
_entry.id   AF-A0A3D1WWT9-F1
#
_cell.length_a   1.000
_cell.length_b   1.000
_cell.length_c   1.000
_cell.angle_alpha   90.00
_cell.angle_beta   90.00
_cell.angle_gamma   90.00
#
_symmetry.space_group_name_H-M   'P 1'
#
loop_
_entity.id
_entity.type
_entity.pdbx_description
1 polymer ?
#
loop_
_entity_poly.entity_id
_entity_poly.type
_entity_poly.pdbx_seq_one_letter_code
_entity_poly.pdbx_strand_id
1 'polypeptide(L)'
;MPRINLAELAEQSFGTSLEQLDDRRIYKLLVKLVQERSAACPLNNGKKKLYYISAEFLIGKLLINNMIDLGIYDEVKDQLVAAGHDLNKIEEFEVEPSLGNGGLGRLAACFLDSIATLGLTGDGVGLNYHYGLFRQRFADNQQKAVPDEWLGEQDILIDDDHSYTVEFGDFAVTSKLVNIDVPGYGQPTKNRLRLFDLASVDEGLVPGSSIDFDKTEIAKNLTLFLYPDDSDEQGRLLRIYQEYFMVSNAAQLLIDEAVERGSNLHDLADYAVVQINDTHPTMVIPELIRLLTTEHDIEFDEAVTIVRSMVAYTNHTILAEALEKWPLACLQKVSPAIADIIVKLDEIAKAEHDDPRVAIIDEHDTVHMAHMDIHFGFSINGVAALHTKILEDTELRPFYEIYPEKFSNKTNGITFR
;
A
#
# COMPACT_ATOMS: atom_id res chain seq x y z
N MET A 1 7.76 -20.66 22.05
CA MET A 1 6.97 -21.44 21.06
C MET A 1 7.31 -22.92 21.17
N PRO A 2 6.43 -23.86 20.80
CA PRO A 2 6.77 -25.29 20.78
C PRO A 2 7.86 -25.59 19.75
N ARG A 3 8.75 -26.53 20.09
CA ARG A 3 9.89 -26.98 19.28
C ARG A 3 9.41 -27.49 17.91
N ILE A 4 10.17 -27.24 16.85
CA ILE A 4 9.85 -27.66 15.48
C ILE A 4 10.38 -29.07 15.26
N ASN A 5 9.58 -29.94 14.64
CA ASN A 5 9.99 -31.26 14.20
C ASN A 5 9.68 -31.41 12.71
N LEU A 6 10.62 -31.03 11.85
CA LEU A 6 10.43 -31.08 10.40
C LEU A 6 10.26 -32.51 9.88
N ALA A 7 10.89 -33.51 10.51
CA ALA A 7 10.73 -34.91 10.13
C ALA A 7 9.30 -35.40 10.35
N GLU A 8 8.69 -35.03 11.48
CA GLU A 8 7.28 -35.35 11.74
C GLU A 8 6.34 -34.59 10.80
N LEU A 9 6.60 -33.31 10.54
CA LEU A 9 5.81 -32.52 9.59
C LEU A 9 5.89 -33.08 8.16
N ALA A 10 7.06 -33.55 7.74
CA ALA A 10 7.27 -34.21 6.45
C ALA A 10 6.46 -35.51 6.35
N GLU A 11 6.52 -36.36 7.39
CA GLU A 11 5.77 -37.62 7.43
C GLU A 11 4.25 -37.38 7.43
N GLN A 12 3.78 -36.38 8.19
CA GLN A 12 2.36 -36.02 8.25
C GLN A 12 1.84 -35.41 6.94
N SER A 13 2.64 -34.58 6.27
CA SER A 13 2.22 -33.86 5.07
C SER A 13 2.40 -34.66 3.78
N PHE A 14 3.40 -35.54 3.72
CA PHE A 14 3.80 -36.25 2.50
C PHE A 14 3.97 -37.76 2.65
N GLY A 15 3.86 -38.32 3.87
CA GLY A 15 4.00 -39.76 4.11
C GLY A 15 5.40 -40.32 3.82
N THR A 16 6.42 -39.48 3.93
CA THR A 16 7.82 -39.83 3.68
C THR A 16 8.76 -39.00 4.55
N SER A 17 9.96 -39.53 4.80
CA SER A 17 10.98 -38.89 5.62
C SER A 17 11.50 -37.60 4.97
N LEU A 18 11.94 -36.66 5.81
CA LEU A 18 12.50 -35.38 5.36
C LEU A 18 13.67 -35.57 4.37
N GLU A 19 14.53 -36.56 4.59
CA GLU A 19 15.68 -36.90 3.75
C GLU A 19 15.29 -37.33 2.32
N GLN A 20 14.05 -37.81 2.14
CA GLN A 20 13.53 -38.31 0.85
C GLN A 20 12.70 -37.27 0.10
N LEU A 21 12.37 -36.13 0.72
CA LEU A 21 11.64 -35.05 0.06
C LEU A 21 12.53 -34.31 -0.94
N ASP A 22 11.95 -33.90 -2.05
CA ASP A 22 12.59 -32.94 -2.95
C ASP A 22 12.45 -31.50 -2.43
N ASP A 23 13.35 -30.61 -2.88
CA ASP A 23 13.42 -29.22 -2.44
C ASP A 23 12.08 -28.46 -2.61
N ARG A 24 11.29 -28.77 -3.65
CA ARG A 24 10.00 -28.12 -3.90
C ARG A 24 8.95 -28.52 -2.86
N ARG A 25 8.91 -29.80 -2.47
CA ARG A 25 8.03 -30.26 -1.39
C ARG A 25 8.46 -29.71 -0.03
N ILE A 26 9.76 -29.57 0.21
CA ILE A 26 10.27 -28.92 1.42
C ILE A 26 9.87 -27.45 1.44
N TYR A 27 10.00 -26.73 0.33
CA TYR A 27 9.52 -25.34 0.21
C TYR A 27 8.05 -25.22 0.65
N LYS A 28 7.15 -26.05 0.11
CA LYS A 28 5.73 -26.07 0.50
C LYS A 28 5.54 -26.40 2.00
N LEU A 29 6.34 -27.30 2.56
CA LEU A 29 6.32 -27.62 3.99
C LEU A 29 6.69 -26.40 4.84
N LEU A 30 7.74 -25.67 4.46
CA LEU A 30 8.24 -24.51 5.20
C LEU A 30 7.28 -23.32 5.12
N VAL A 31 6.68 -23.07 3.95
CA VAL A 31 5.65 -22.04 3.77
C VAL A 31 4.48 -22.29 4.72
N LYS A 32 3.96 -23.53 4.75
CA LYS A 32 2.89 -23.93 5.67
C LYS A 32 3.30 -23.77 7.14
N LEU A 33 4.52 -24.17 7.51
CA LEU A 33 5.03 -23.98 8.86
C LEU A 33 5.07 -22.50 9.25
N VAL A 34 5.58 -21.64 8.38
CA VAL A 34 5.65 -20.19 8.62
C VAL A 34 4.25 -19.61 8.79
N GLN A 35 3.29 -20.01 7.96
CA GLN A 35 1.89 -19.56 8.06
C GLN A 35 1.25 -19.99 9.37
N GLU A 36 1.40 -21.24 9.79
CA GLU A 36 0.85 -21.72 11.06
C GLU A 36 1.44 -20.94 12.25
N ARG A 37 2.74 -20.63 12.19
CA ARG A 37 3.43 -19.84 13.24
C ARG A 37 2.99 -18.39 13.24
N SER A 38 2.86 -17.78 12.07
CA SER A 38 2.37 -16.41 11.92
C SER A 38 0.90 -16.30 12.32
N ALA A 39 0.04 -17.24 11.92
CA ALA A 39 -1.38 -17.30 12.31
C ALA A 39 -1.56 -17.40 13.83
N ALA A 40 -0.64 -18.06 14.54
CA ALA A 40 -0.65 -18.14 15.99
C ALA A 40 -0.23 -16.83 16.70
N CYS A 41 0.38 -15.87 15.99
CA CYS A 41 0.74 -14.57 16.54
C CYS A 41 -0.50 -13.64 16.50
N PRO A 42 -0.96 -13.11 17.64
CA PRO A 42 -2.04 -12.12 17.65
C PRO A 42 -1.67 -10.84 16.92
N LEU A 43 -2.67 -10.14 16.40
CA LEU A 43 -2.49 -8.80 15.82
C LEU A 43 -2.12 -7.79 16.91
N ASN A 44 -1.28 -6.80 16.58
CA ASN A 44 -1.14 -5.62 17.43
C ASN A 44 -2.48 -4.88 17.51
N ASN A 45 -2.89 -4.47 18.72
CA ASN A 45 -4.24 -4.00 19.02
C ASN A 45 -4.28 -2.66 19.79
N GLY A 46 -3.29 -1.80 19.59
CA GLY A 46 -3.27 -0.46 20.14
C GLY A 46 -4.46 0.39 19.67
N LYS A 47 -4.89 1.34 20.51
CA LYS A 47 -6.08 2.19 20.24
C LYS A 47 -5.98 2.93 18.90
N LYS A 48 -4.86 3.65 18.72
CA LYS A 48 -4.58 4.44 17.51
C LYS A 48 -3.76 3.60 16.54
N LYS A 49 -4.36 3.27 15.40
CA LYS A 49 -3.75 2.47 14.35
C LYS A 49 -3.20 3.34 13.21
N LEU A 50 -1.99 3.05 12.77
CA LEU A 50 -1.41 3.63 11.56
C LEU A 50 -1.93 2.89 10.32
N TYR A 51 -2.36 3.62 9.31
CA TYR A 51 -2.64 3.14 7.96
C TYR A 51 -1.63 3.78 7.02
N TYR A 52 -0.61 3.02 6.62
CA TYR A 52 0.41 3.46 5.69
C TYR A 52 -0.04 3.14 4.27
N ILE A 53 -0.56 4.13 3.55
CA ILE A 53 -1.15 3.92 2.22
C ILE A 53 -0.08 4.19 1.16
N SER A 54 0.17 3.19 0.30
CA SER A 54 1.18 3.27 -0.76
C SER A 54 0.69 2.56 -2.02
N ALA A 55 0.94 3.18 -3.18
CA ALA A 55 0.68 2.56 -4.47
C ALA A 55 1.57 1.34 -4.74
N GLU A 56 2.70 1.20 -4.03
CA GLU A 56 3.61 0.07 -4.17
C GLU A 56 4.18 -0.43 -2.83
N PHE A 57 4.42 -1.74 -2.76
CA PHE A 57 5.12 -2.43 -1.66
C PHE A 57 6.09 -3.47 -2.24
N LEU A 58 7.37 -3.13 -2.33
CA LEU A 58 8.41 -4.06 -2.83
C LEU A 58 8.90 -4.94 -1.67
N ILE A 59 8.06 -5.90 -1.27
CA ILE A 59 8.28 -6.72 -0.07
C ILE A 59 9.37 -7.76 -0.22
N GLY A 60 9.62 -8.25 -1.44
CA GLY A 60 10.57 -9.33 -1.70
C GLY A 60 10.03 -10.70 -1.28
N LYS A 61 10.89 -11.72 -1.39
CA LYS A 61 10.64 -13.04 -0.83
C LYS A 61 10.43 -12.95 0.69
N LEU A 62 9.49 -13.74 1.22
CA LEU A 62 9.02 -13.69 2.60
C LEU A 62 9.44 -14.91 3.41
N LEU A 63 9.74 -16.05 2.80
CA LEU A 63 9.97 -17.29 3.55
C LEU A 63 11.09 -17.14 4.59
N ILE A 64 12.26 -16.68 4.15
CA ILE A 64 13.41 -16.49 5.04
C ILE A 64 13.17 -15.37 6.04
N ASN A 65 12.67 -14.22 5.58
CA ASN A 65 12.37 -13.07 6.43
C ASN A 65 11.43 -13.46 7.57
N ASN A 66 10.30 -14.10 7.26
CA ASN A 66 9.35 -14.54 8.27
C ASN A 66 9.96 -15.57 9.23
N MET A 67 10.81 -16.48 8.75
CA MET A 67 11.50 -17.41 9.65
C MET A 67 12.46 -16.70 10.62
N ILE A 68 13.13 -15.63 10.17
CA ILE A 68 13.98 -14.80 11.02
C ILE A 68 13.12 -14.07 12.06
N ASP A 69 12.04 -13.42 11.63
CA ASP A 69 11.18 -12.62 12.50
C ASP A 69 10.44 -13.46 13.55
N LEU A 70 10.02 -14.67 13.17
CA LEU A 70 9.41 -15.65 14.06
C LEU A 70 10.43 -16.39 14.96
N GLY A 71 11.74 -16.17 14.74
CA GLY A 71 12.82 -16.78 15.53
C GLY A 71 12.98 -18.28 15.30
N ILE A 72 12.63 -18.78 14.11
CA ILE A 72 12.66 -20.21 13.77
C ILE A 72 13.73 -20.56 12.72
N TYR A 73 14.38 -19.57 12.12
CA TYR A 73 15.36 -19.75 11.03
C TYR A 73 16.47 -20.77 11.39
N ASP A 74 17.17 -20.56 12.51
CA ASP A 74 18.31 -21.43 12.88
C ASP A 74 17.85 -22.87 13.16
N GLU A 75 16.72 -23.05 13.86
CA GLU A 75 16.18 -24.38 14.18
C GLU A 75 15.76 -25.15 12.92
N VAL A 76 15.14 -24.46 11.95
CA VAL A 76 14.75 -25.05 10.65
C VAL A 76 16.00 -25.40 9.84
N LYS A 77 16.95 -24.47 9.75
CA LYS A 77 18.18 -24.65 8.99
C LYS A 77 19.00 -25.84 9.50
N ASP A 78 19.16 -25.98 10.81
CA ASP A 78 19.90 -27.10 11.41
C ASP A 78 19.27 -28.45 11.08
N GLN A 79 17.93 -28.54 11.09
CA GLN A 79 17.20 -29.76 10.74
C GLN A 79 17.33 -30.12 9.25
N LEU A 80 17.28 -29.12 8.37
CA LEU A 80 17.47 -29.33 6.92
C LEU A 80 18.90 -29.79 6.61
N VAL A 81 19.91 -29.16 7.21
CA VAL A 81 21.32 -29.57 7.03
C VAL A 81 21.54 -31.00 7.51
N ALA A 82 20.97 -31.37 8.66
CA ALA A 82 21.05 -32.74 9.18
C ALA A 82 20.39 -33.77 8.24
N ALA A 83 19.33 -33.38 7.53
CA ALA A 83 18.65 -34.21 6.53
C ALA A 83 19.28 -34.15 5.12
N GLY A 84 20.36 -33.39 4.94
CA GLY A 84 21.10 -33.30 3.67
C GLY A 84 20.56 -32.26 2.67
N HIS A 85 19.74 -31.32 3.12
CA HIS A 85 19.12 -30.27 2.30
C HIS A 85 19.78 -28.90 2.46
N ASP A 86 19.69 -28.06 1.43
CA ASP A 86 20.24 -26.70 1.40
C ASP A 86 19.11 -25.68 1.32
N LEU A 87 18.89 -24.94 2.41
CA LEU A 87 17.83 -23.95 2.51
C LEU A 87 17.90 -22.88 1.41
N ASN A 88 19.10 -22.51 0.94
CA ASN A 88 19.23 -21.51 -0.11
C ASN A 88 18.66 -22.01 -1.45
N LYS A 89 18.79 -23.32 -1.74
CA LYS A 89 18.18 -23.91 -2.94
C LYS A 89 16.66 -24.00 -2.83
N ILE A 90 16.17 -24.26 -1.63
CA ILE A 90 14.74 -24.35 -1.33
C ILE A 90 14.07 -22.98 -1.49
N GLU A 91 14.73 -21.89 -1.07
CA GLU A 91 14.24 -20.51 -1.23
C GLU A 91 14.10 -20.08 -2.70
N GLU A 92 14.84 -20.68 -3.63
CA GLU A 92 14.71 -20.38 -5.07
C GLU A 92 13.36 -20.81 -5.68
N PHE A 93 12.58 -21.62 -4.97
CA PHE A 93 11.22 -21.96 -5.38
C PHE A 93 10.19 -20.89 -5.04
N GLU A 94 10.54 -19.93 -4.17
CA GLU A 94 9.67 -18.79 -3.87
C GLU A 94 9.63 -17.82 -5.04
N VAL A 95 8.43 -17.52 -5.52
CA VAL A 95 8.21 -16.46 -6.50
C VAL A 95 7.97 -15.15 -5.75
N GLU A 96 8.83 -14.18 -6.01
CA GLU A 96 8.75 -12.86 -5.37
C GLU A 96 7.42 -12.17 -5.71
N PRO A 97 6.70 -11.60 -4.72
CA PRO A 97 5.49 -10.83 -4.98
C PRO A 97 5.75 -9.58 -5.82
N SER A 98 5.09 -9.49 -6.98
CA SER A 98 5.21 -8.37 -7.92
C SER A 98 4.34 -7.18 -7.47
N LEU A 99 4.61 -6.65 -6.27
CA LEU A 99 3.79 -5.63 -5.61
C LEU A 99 4.43 -4.23 -5.57
N GLY A 100 5.65 -4.10 -6.09
CA GLY A 100 6.35 -2.81 -6.14
C GLY A 100 7.33 -2.70 -7.28
N ASN A 101 7.97 -1.55 -7.37
CA ASN A 101 8.92 -1.20 -8.42
C ASN A 101 10.25 -0.71 -7.82
N GLY A 102 10.20 0.36 -7.05
CA GLY A 102 11.38 1.18 -6.75
C GLY A 102 11.64 1.39 -5.27
N GLY A 103 12.41 2.46 -5.00
CA GLY A 103 12.79 2.85 -3.64
C GLY A 103 11.60 3.23 -2.76
N LEU A 104 10.51 3.77 -3.33
CA LEU A 104 9.27 4.07 -2.61
C LEU A 104 8.63 2.80 -2.07
N GLY A 105 8.43 1.79 -2.92
CA GLY A 105 7.89 0.49 -2.52
C GLY A 105 8.81 -0.26 -1.55
N ARG A 106 10.13 -0.19 -1.72
CA ARG A 106 11.07 -0.85 -0.79
C ARG A 106 11.10 -0.15 0.57
N LEU A 107 11.00 1.17 0.60
CA LEU A 107 10.90 1.91 1.85
C LEU A 107 9.61 1.57 2.60
N ALA A 108 8.47 1.51 1.89
CA ALA A 108 7.20 1.08 2.47
C ALA A 108 7.32 -0.32 3.11
N ALA A 109 7.94 -1.28 2.41
CA ALA A 109 8.21 -2.60 2.96
C ALA A 109 9.10 -2.56 4.23
N CYS A 110 10.20 -1.78 4.22
CA CYS A 110 11.08 -1.65 5.38
C CYS A 110 10.38 -0.99 6.57
N PHE A 111 9.46 -0.05 6.32
CA PHE A 111 8.66 0.58 7.36
C PHE A 111 7.66 -0.39 7.96
N LEU A 112 6.95 -1.19 7.17
CA LEU A 112 6.03 -2.20 7.72
C LEU A 112 6.73 -3.20 8.65
N ASP A 113 7.86 -3.74 8.19
CA ASP A 113 8.68 -4.63 9.01
C ASP A 113 9.17 -3.94 10.30
N SER A 114 9.58 -2.66 10.22
CA SER A 114 10.01 -1.91 11.39
C SER A 114 8.86 -1.58 12.36
N ILE A 115 7.67 -1.26 11.85
CA ILE A 115 6.46 -1.05 12.66
C ILE A 115 6.13 -2.33 13.42
N ALA A 116 6.14 -3.48 12.73
CA ALA A 116 5.90 -4.78 13.35
C ALA A 116 6.98 -5.10 14.40
N THR A 117 8.27 -4.94 14.06
CA THR A 117 9.41 -5.18 14.96
C THR A 117 9.38 -4.31 16.21
N LEU A 118 8.84 -3.10 16.13
CA LEU A 118 8.68 -2.20 17.28
C LEU A 118 7.40 -2.48 18.09
N GLY A 119 6.57 -3.44 17.69
CA GLY A 119 5.28 -3.74 18.33
C GLY A 119 4.26 -2.60 18.17
N LEU A 120 4.41 -1.77 17.14
CA LEU A 120 3.50 -0.68 16.85
C LEU A 120 2.27 -1.21 16.11
N THR A 121 1.11 -0.62 16.40
CA THR A 121 -0.14 -0.96 15.71
C THR A 121 -0.23 -0.18 14.41
N GLY A 122 0.14 -0.82 13.31
CA GLY A 122 0.12 -0.17 12.00
C GLY A 122 0.19 -1.15 10.85
N ASP A 123 -0.71 -0.96 9.89
CA ASP A 123 -0.81 -1.81 8.70
C ASP A 123 -0.44 -1.00 7.44
N GLY A 124 0.06 -1.70 6.44
CA GLY A 124 0.19 -1.16 5.08
C GLY A 124 -1.09 -1.36 4.31
N VAL A 125 -1.45 -0.42 3.44
CA VAL A 125 -2.62 -0.53 2.56
C VAL A 125 -2.20 -0.22 1.12
N GLY A 126 -2.47 -1.13 0.20
CA GLY A 126 -2.15 -1.00 -1.22
C GLY A 126 -3.03 -1.87 -2.10
N LEU A 127 -2.55 -2.15 -3.32
CA LEU A 127 -3.27 -2.98 -4.30
C LEU A 127 -2.56 -4.32 -4.53
N ASN A 128 -3.34 -5.38 -4.75
CA ASN A 128 -2.85 -6.69 -5.11
C ASN A 128 -2.59 -6.77 -6.63
N TYR A 129 -1.46 -6.28 -7.11
CA TYR A 129 -1.16 -6.30 -8.54
C TYR A 129 -0.91 -7.72 -9.05
N HIS A 130 -1.55 -8.13 -10.14
CA HIS A 130 -1.38 -9.47 -10.70
C HIS A 130 -0.04 -9.66 -11.43
N TYR A 131 0.47 -8.60 -12.06
CA TYR A 131 1.65 -8.63 -12.93
C TYR A 131 2.74 -7.61 -12.57
N GLY A 132 2.60 -6.92 -11.43
CA GLY A 132 3.50 -5.85 -11.00
C GLY A 132 3.75 -4.80 -12.07
N LEU A 133 4.99 -4.34 -12.20
CA LEU A 133 5.38 -3.40 -13.25
C LEU A 133 5.54 -4.13 -14.60
N PHE A 134 6.53 -5.02 -14.70
CA PHE A 134 6.72 -6.01 -15.76
C PHE A 134 7.94 -6.89 -15.45
N ARG A 135 7.97 -8.10 -16.00
CA ARG A 135 9.16 -8.96 -16.00
C ARG A 135 10.08 -8.57 -17.14
N GLN A 136 11.31 -8.16 -16.80
CA GLN A 136 12.31 -7.78 -17.79
C GLN A 136 12.87 -9.02 -18.51
N ARG A 137 12.91 -8.97 -19.85
CA ARG A 137 13.63 -9.93 -20.69
C ARG A 137 14.55 -9.18 -21.66
N PHE A 138 15.67 -9.79 -22.02
CA PHE A 138 16.52 -9.28 -23.08
C PHE A 138 16.39 -10.14 -24.34
N ALA A 139 16.13 -9.48 -25.46
CA ALA A 139 16.17 -10.09 -26.78
C ALA A 139 16.76 -9.07 -27.76
N ASP A 140 17.66 -9.52 -28.63
CA ASP A 140 18.31 -8.66 -29.64
C ASP A 140 18.95 -7.38 -29.05
N ASN A 141 19.57 -7.52 -27.88
CA ASN A 141 20.17 -6.45 -27.08
C ASN A 141 19.20 -5.32 -26.68
N GLN A 142 17.90 -5.61 -26.64
CA GLN A 142 16.85 -4.68 -26.22
C GLN A 142 16.04 -5.25 -25.06
N GLN A 143 15.53 -4.36 -24.22
CA GLN A 143 14.56 -4.71 -23.19
C GLN A 143 13.22 -5.08 -23.84
N LYS A 144 12.65 -6.19 -23.39
CA LYS A 144 11.26 -6.57 -23.60
C LYS A 144 10.56 -6.66 -22.24
N ALA A 145 9.32 -6.20 -22.21
CA ALA A 145 8.44 -6.30 -21.05
C ALA A 145 7.41 -7.41 -21.31
N VAL A 146 7.25 -8.30 -20.34
CA VAL A 146 6.19 -9.32 -20.30
C VAL A 146 5.54 -9.30 -18.92
N PRO A 147 4.33 -9.87 -18.74
CA PRO A 147 3.69 -9.90 -17.42
C PRO A 147 4.56 -10.56 -16.35
N ASP A 148 4.61 -9.99 -15.14
CA ASP A 148 5.37 -10.56 -14.00
C ASP A 148 4.46 -11.37 -13.09
N GLU A 149 4.00 -12.51 -13.61
CA GLU A 149 3.15 -13.46 -12.87
C GLU A 149 3.81 -13.94 -11.57
N TRP A 150 3.09 -13.75 -10.46
CA TRP A 150 3.49 -14.24 -9.13
C TRP A 150 2.37 -14.93 -8.36
N LEU A 151 1.09 -14.61 -8.62
CA LEU A 151 -0.07 -15.06 -7.81
C LEU A 151 -0.37 -16.58 -7.83
N GLY A 152 0.30 -17.38 -8.68
CA GLY A 152 0.00 -18.80 -8.92
C GLY A 152 -0.13 -19.70 -7.68
N GLU A 153 0.87 -20.50 -7.33
CA GLU A 153 0.84 -21.31 -6.09
C GLU A 153 1.33 -20.46 -4.89
N GLN A 154 0.62 -19.36 -4.58
CA GLN A 154 0.95 -18.48 -3.46
C GLN A 154 0.09 -18.78 -2.24
N ASP A 155 0.65 -19.50 -1.27
CA ASP A 155 -0.06 -19.76 -0.02
C ASP A 155 0.00 -18.53 0.93
N ILE A 156 0.84 -17.52 0.65
CA ILE A 156 1.10 -16.38 1.55
C ILE A 156 -0.06 -15.37 1.67
N LEU A 157 -1.04 -15.44 0.76
CA LEU A 157 -2.21 -14.56 0.76
C LEU A 157 -3.31 -15.15 1.65
N ILE A 158 -3.81 -14.33 2.56
CA ILE A 158 -4.87 -14.70 3.51
C ILE A 158 -6.11 -13.89 3.16
N ASP A 159 -7.15 -14.56 2.69
CA ASP A 159 -8.43 -13.94 2.39
C ASP A 159 -9.02 -13.24 3.63
N ASP A 160 -9.60 -12.07 3.41
CA ASP A 160 -10.34 -11.31 4.40
C ASP A 160 -11.80 -11.19 3.95
N ASP A 161 -12.73 -11.28 4.91
CA ASP A 161 -14.17 -11.22 4.61
C ASP A 161 -14.63 -9.78 4.23
N HIS A 162 -13.81 -8.76 4.49
CA HIS A 162 -14.12 -7.40 4.07
C HIS A 162 -14.13 -7.26 2.55
N SER A 163 -15.20 -6.63 2.06
CA SER A 163 -15.42 -6.32 0.65
C SER A 163 -16.21 -5.01 0.58
N TYR A 164 -15.78 -4.12 -0.31
CA TYR A 164 -16.37 -2.80 -0.44
C TYR A 164 -16.85 -2.55 -1.86
N THR A 165 -17.86 -1.69 -1.98
CA THR A 165 -18.26 -1.14 -3.27
C THR A 165 -17.54 0.17 -3.46
N VAL A 166 -16.91 0.35 -4.62
CA VAL A 166 -16.28 1.62 -5.02
C VAL A 166 -17.05 2.17 -6.20
N GLU A 167 -17.66 3.34 -6.02
CA GLU A 167 -18.47 4.01 -7.03
C GLU A 167 -17.60 4.94 -7.88
N PHE A 168 -17.64 4.76 -9.19
CA PHE A 168 -16.99 5.60 -10.18
C PHE A 168 -18.02 6.23 -11.10
N GLY A 169 -18.34 7.52 -10.93
CA GLY A 169 -19.22 8.24 -11.84
C GLY A 169 -20.51 7.50 -12.16
N ASP A 170 -20.55 6.80 -13.30
CA ASP A 170 -21.68 6.05 -13.84
C ASP A 170 -21.69 4.53 -13.55
N PHE A 171 -20.64 3.95 -12.96
CA PHE A 171 -20.58 2.53 -12.60
C PHE A 171 -19.98 2.30 -11.21
N ALA A 172 -20.04 1.06 -10.73
CA ALA A 172 -19.42 0.67 -9.47
C ALA A 172 -18.71 -0.68 -9.64
N VAL A 173 -17.69 -0.89 -8.83
CA VAL A 173 -16.96 -2.17 -8.74
C VAL A 173 -16.95 -2.68 -7.32
N THR A 174 -16.72 -3.97 -7.16
CA THR A 174 -16.58 -4.62 -5.85
C THR A 174 -15.12 -4.99 -5.64
N SER A 175 -14.59 -4.63 -4.48
CA SER A 175 -13.27 -5.06 -4.05
C SER A 175 -13.33 -6.38 -3.28
N LYS A 176 -12.21 -7.09 -3.28
CA LYS A 176 -11.90 -8.14 -2.31
C LYS A 176 -10.62 -7.72 -1.58
N LEU A 177 -10.47 -8.16 -0.33
CA LEU A 177 -9.28 -7.87 0.46
C LEU A 177 -8.51 -9.16 0.72
N VAL A 178 -7.22 -9.13 0.43
CA VAL A 178 -6.27 -10.18 0.83
C VAL A 178 -5.19 -9.57 1.71
N ASN A 179 -4.67 -10.38 2.62
CA ASN A 179 -3.66 -9.96 3.59
C ASN A 179 -2.37 -10.73 3.41
N ILE A 180 -1.26 -10.06 3.69
CA ILE A 180 0.01 -10.70 4.02
C ILE A 180 0.31 -10.39 5.48
N ASP A 181 0.59 -11.43 6.26
CA ASP A 181 1.05 -11.26 7.64
C ASP A 181 2.45 -10.63 7.66
N VAL A 182 2.66 -9.69 8.58
CA VAL A 182 3.94 -9.03 8.82
C VAL A 182 4.36 -9.30 10.28
N PRO A 183 5.01 -10.43 10.58
CA PRO A 183 5.58 -10.68 11.90
C PRO A 183 6.70 -9.68 12.20
N GLY A 184 6.87 -9.32 13.47
CA GLY A 184 7.95 -8.43 13.91
C GLY A 184 9.09 -9.20 14.57
N TYR A 185 10.33 -8.83 14.29
CA TYR A 185 11.50 -9.49 14.89
C TYR A 185 11.45 -9.48 16.43
N GLY A 186 11.38 -10.68 17.02
CA GLY A 186 11.34 -10.86 18.48
C GLY A 186 10.03 -10.43 19.13
N GLN A 187 8.99 -10.15 18.35
CA GLN A 187 7.67 -9.77 18.85
C GLN A 187 6.73 -10.97 18.95
N PRO A 188 5.86 -11.02 19.97
CA PRO A 188 4.82 -12.04 20.05
C PRO A 188 3.60 -11.71 19.18
N THR A 189 3.56 -10.53 18.58
CA THR A 189 2.45 -10.00 17.77
C THR A 189 2.88 -9.78 16.32
N LYS A 190 1.89 -9.55 15.44
CA LYS A 190 2.10 -9.23 14.02
C LYS A 190 1.22 -8.07 13.57
N ASN A 191 1.56 -7.50 12.41
CA ASN A 191 0.72 -6.58 11.65
C ASN A 191 0.32 -7.22 10.32
N ARG A 192 -0.36 -6.46 9.46
CA ARG A 192 -0.77 -6.89 8.12
C ARG A 192 -0.39 -5.88 7.05
N LEU A 193 -0.05 -6.40 5.87
CA LEU A 193 -0.16 -5.67 4.62
C LEU A 193 -1.52 -6.02 4.00
N ARG A 194 -2.39 -5.00 3.88
CA ARG A 194 -3.76 -5.06 3.37
C ARG A 194 -3.72 -4.75 1.88
N LEU A 195 -4.02 -5.73 1.02
CA LEU A 195 -3.97 -5.57 -0.43
C LEU A 195 -5.38 -5.70 -1.02
N PHE A 196 -5.90 -4.58 -1.51
CA PHE A 196 -7.18 -4.58 -2.20
C PHE A 196 -7.03 -5.04 -3.63
N ASP A 197 -7.99 -5.84 -4.07
CA ASP A 197 -8.03 -6.41 -5.40
C ASP A 197 -9.43 -6.25 -5.99
N LEU A 198 -9.51 -6.21 -7.30
CA LEU A 198 -10.77 -6.14 -8.02
C LEU A 198 -11.40 -7.53 -8.06
N ALA A 199 -12.64 -7.67 -7.56
CA ALA A 199 -13.31 -8.97 -7.53
C ALA A 199 -13.55 -9.55 -8.94
N SER A 200 -13.66 -8.70 -9.95
CA SER A 200 -13.92 -9.01 -11.36
C SER A 200 -12.69 -8.91 -12.27
N VAL A 201 -11.48 -8.90 -11.70
CA VAL A 201 -10.23 -8.85 -12.46
C VAL A 201 -10.17 -9.95 -13.53
N ASP A 202 -9.77 -9.59 -14.76
CA ASP A 202 -9.67 -10.51 -15.89
C ASP A 202 -8.25 -10.50 -16.48
N GLU A 203 -7.45 -11.46 -16.03
CA GLU A 203 -6.11 -11.75 -16.55
C GLU A 203 -6.10 -12.07 -18.06
N GLY A 204 -7.24 -12.51 -18.62
CA GLY A 204 -7.39 -12.80 -20.05
C GLY A 204 -7.28 -11.57 -20.96
N LEU A 205 -7.33 -10.36 -20.40
CA LEU A 205 -7.09 -9.11 -21.13
C LEU A 205 -5.61 -8.92 -21.52
N VAL A 206 -4.69 -9.62 -20.86
CA VAL A 206 -3.25 -9.42 -21.04
C VAL A 206 -2.67 -10.57 -21.86
N PRO A 207 -2.03 -10.28 -23.01
CA PRO A 207 -1.33 -11.30 -23.76
C PRO A 207 -0.05 -11.71 -23.00
N GLY A 208 0.23 -13.01 -22.87
CA GLY A 208 1.45 -13.47 -22.18
C GLY A 208 2.79 -13.04 -22.81
N SER A 209 2.78 -12.39 -23.98
CA SER A 209 3.98 -11.93 -24.68
C SER A 209 4.18 -10.40 -24.69
N SER A 210 3.24 -9.61 -24.15
CA SER A 210 3.41 -8.16 -23.99
C SER A 210 2.67 -7.65 -22.75
N ILE A 211 2.88 -6.38 -22.42
CA ILE A 211 2.14 -5.70 -21.35
C ILE A 211 1.07 -4.76 -21.91
N ASP A 212 0.75 -4.88 -23.20
CA ASP A 212 -0.29 -4.07 -23.85
C ASP A 212 -1.65 -4.71 -23.58
N PHE A 213 -2.59 -3.94 -23.04
CA PHE A 213 -3.94 -4.37 -22.76
C PHE A 213 -4.93 -3.21 -22.97
N ASP A 214 -6.22 -3.54 -23.05
CA ASP A 214 -7.27 -2.52 -23.16
C ASP A 214 -7.41 -1.76 -21.83
N LYS A 215 -6.97 -0.50 -21.82
CA LYS A 215 -7.00 0.38 -20.65
C LYS A 215 -8.42 0.85 -20.30
N THR A 216 -9.42 0.63 -21.16
CA THR A 216 -10.80 1.09 -20.95
C THR A 216 -11.69 0.11 -20.19
N GLU A 217 -11.28 -1.17 -20.08
CA GLU A 217 -11.99 -2.21 -19.33
C GLU A 217 -11.73 -2.09 -17.81
N ILE A 218 -12.00 -0.91 -17.24
CA ILE A 218 -11.69 -0.56 -15.84
C ILE A 218 -12.24 -1.59 -14.84
N ALA A 219 -13.48 -2.05 -15.05
CA ALA A 219 -14.12 -3.06 -14.21
C ALA A 219 -13.46 -4.45 -14.26
N LYS A 220 -12.38 -4.63 -15.04
CA LYS A 220 -11.64 -5.88 -15.17
C LYS A 220 -10.12 -5.71 -15.08
N ASN A 221 -9.59 -4.49 -15.20
CA ASN A 221 -8.14 -4.28 -15.38
C ASN A 221 -7.44 -3.54 -14.22
N LEU A 222 -8.19 -2.99 -13.25
CA LEU A 222 -7.65 -2.06 -12.25
C LEU A 222 -6.42 -2.57 -11.49
N THR A 223 -6.40 -3.86 -11.16
CA THR A 223 -5.33 -4.47 -10.36
C THR A 223 -4.41 -5.36 -11.19
N LEU A 224 -4.42 -5.24 -12.52
CA LEU A 224 -3.53 -6.06 -13.37
C LEU A 224 -2.06 -5.60 -13.24
N PHE A 225 -1.79 -4.32 -13.45
CA PHE A 225 -0.43 -3.77 -13.50
C PHE A 225 -0.26 -2.62 -12.50
N LEU A 226 0.88 -2.62 -11.82
CA LEU A 226 1.43 -1.45 -11.15
C LEU A 226 1.89 -0.48 -12.23
N TYR A 227 1.50 0.77 -12.08
CA TYR A 227 1.97 1.85 -12.92
C TYR A 227 1.78 1.62 -14.44
N PRO A 228 0.55 1.36 -14.91
CA PRO A 228 0.28 1.19 -16.33
C PRO A 228 0.73 2.41 -17.13
N ASP A 229 1.08 2.18 -18.40
CA ASP A 229 1.48 3.26 -19.32
C ASP A 229 0.39 4.33 -19.41
N ASP A 230 0.81 5.58 -19.21
CA ASP A 230 0.01 6.80 -19.08
C ASP A 230 0.35 7.82 -20.19
N SER A 231 0.98 7.35 -21.27
CA SER A 231 1.33 8.18 -22.43
C SER A 231 0.10 8.73 -23.17
N ASP A 232 -1.09 8.13 -22.97
CA ASP A 232 -2.37 8.56 -23.54
C ASP A 232 -3.41 8.91 -22.47
N GLU A 233 -4.58 9.40 -22.91
CA GLU A 233 -5.67 9.78 -21.99
C GLU A 233 -6.22 8.59 -21.19
N GLN A 234 -6.28 7.41 -21.80
CA GLN A 234 -6.89 6.23 -21.18
C GLN A 234 -6.00 5.70 -20.06
N GLY A 235 -4.69 5.70 -20.25
CA GLY A 235 -3.70 5.35 -19.24
C GLY A 235 -3.69 6.33 -18.08
N ARG A 236 -3.74 7.64 -18.36
CA ARG A 236 -3.90 8.67 -17.32
C ARG A 236 -5.16 8.46 -16.49
N LEU A 237 -6.31 8.21 -17.14
CA LEU A 237 -7.55 7.93 -16.41
C LEU A 237 -7.46 6.64 -15.59
N LEU A 238 -6.85 5.58 -16.13
CA LEU A 238 -6.64 4.32 -15.42
C LEU A 238 -5.84 4.52 -14.12
N ARG A 239 -4.80 5.38 -14.12
CA ARG A 239 -4.08 5.74 -12.89
C ARG A 239 -5.00 6.34 -11.83
N ILE A 240 -5.83 7.31 -12.21
CA ILE A 240 -6.78 7.95 -11.29
C ILE A 240 -7.78 6.91 -10.76
N TYR A 241 -8.28 6.01 -11.63
CA TYR A 241 -9.16 4.92 -11.19
C TYR A 241 -8.47 4.00 -10.18
N GLN A 242 -7.19 3.64 -10.40
CA GLN A 242 -6.41 2.81 -9.48
C GLN A 242 -6.22 3.49 -8.12
N GLU A 243 -5.83 4.76 -8.13
CA GLU A 243 -5.61 5.55 -6.92
C GLU A 243 -6.90 5.71 -6.12
N TYR A 244 -8.01 6.05 -6.80
CA TYR A 244 -9.30 6.19 -6.13
C TYR A 244 -9.84 4.84 -5.62
N PHE A 245 -9.66 3.75 -6.38
CA PHE A 245 -9.97 2.41 -5.91
C PHE A 245 -9.20 2.07 -4.63
N MET A 246 -7.89 2.35 -4.59
CA MET A 246 -7.06 2.12 -3.40
C MET A 246 -7.54 2.95 -2.21
N VAL A 247 -7.76 4.25 -2.40
CA VAL A 247 -8.08 5.14 -1.27
C VAL A 247 -9.50 4.97 -0.74
N SER A 248 -10.49 4.65 -1.58
CA SER A 248 -11.87 4.39 -1.13
C SER A 248 -11.93 3.13 -0.29
N ASN A 249 -11.27 2.06 -0.73
CA ASN A 249 -11.12 0.86 0.07
C ASN A 249 -10.39 1.10 1.40
N ALA A 250 -9.29 1.86 1.37
CA ALA A 250 -8.52 2.19 2.57
C ALA A 250 -9.36 2.99 3.59
N ALA A 251 -10.14 3.97 3.10
CA ALA A 251 -10.98 4.83 3.92
C ALA A 251 -12.18 4.08 4.53
N GLN A 252 -12.84 3.20 3.75
CA GLN A 252 -13.92 2.35 4.28
C GLN A 252 -13.37 1.40 5.35
N LEU A 253 -12.24 0.72 5.08
CA LEU A 253 -11.60 -0.18 6.04
C LEU A 253 -11.21 0.51 7.35
N LEU A 254 -10.59 1.70 7.28
CA LEU A 254 -10.14 2.36 8.50
C LEU A 254 -11.31 2.86 9.37
N ILE A 255 -12.44 3.23 8.74
CA ILE A 255 -13.66 3.62 9.43
C ILE A 255 -14.27 2.41 10.13
N ASP A 256 -14.46 1.30 9.42
CA ASP A 256 -15.01 0.06 9.98
C ASP A 256 -14.19 -0.41 11.18
N GLU A 257 -12.87 -0.55 11.00
CA GLU A 257 -12.01 -1.02 12.09
C GLU A 257 -11.96 -0.01 13.26
N ALA A 258 -12.13 1.29 13.03
CA ALA A 258 -12.23 2.28 14.11
C ALA A 258 -13.54 2.13 14.88
N VAL A 259 -14.68 1.93 14.20
CA VAL A 259 -15.99 1.68 14.81
C VAL A 259 -15.99 0.38 15.62
N GLU A 260 -15.37 -0.68 15.09
CA GLU A 260 -15.16 -1.96 15.81
C GLU A 260 -14.38 -1.77 17.12
N ARG A 261 -13.45 -0.81 17.14
CA ARG A 261 -12.69 -0.42 18.34
C ARG A 261 -13.45 0.57 19.26
N GLY A 262 -14.67 0.97 18.90
CA GLY A 262 -15.54 1.83 19.71
C GLY A 262 -15.44 3.32 19.40
N SER A 263 -14.87 3.70 18.25
CA SER A 263 -14.92 5.08 17.74
C SER A 263 -16.36 5.51 17.46
N ASN A 264 -16.68 6.77 17.77
CA ASN A 264 -17.93 7.41 17.34
C ASN A 264 -17.73 8.29 16.09
N LEU A 265 -16.57 8.18 15.45
CA LEU A 265 -16.14 8.93 14.26
C LEU A 265 -15.84 10.41 14.48
N HIS A 266 -16.46 11.08 15.46
CA HIS A 266 -16.02 12.41 15.90
C HIS A 266 -14.63 12.35 16.56
N ASP A 267 -14.31 11.22 17.20
CA ASP A 267 -13.01 10.92 17.79
C ASP A 267 -12.12 10.06 16.87
N LEU A 268 -12.39 10.00 15.56
CA LEU A 268 -11.66 9.13 14.62
C LEU A 268 -10.14 9.34 14.65
N ALA A 269 -9.67 10.58 14.84
CA ALA A 269 -8.25 10.90 14.95
C ALA A 269 -7.55 10.27 16.18
N ASP A 270 -8.30 9.80 17.18
CA ASP A 270 -7.77 9.05 18.32
C ASP A 270 -7.61 7.54 18.01
N TYR A 271 -8.26 7.05 16.96
CA TYR A 271 -8.28 5.63 16.57
C TYR A 271 -7.50 5.33 15.30
N ALA A 272 -7.28 6.32 14.44
CA ALA A 272 -6.61 6.16 13.17
C ALA A 272 -5.65 7.33 12.89
N VAL A 273 -4.55 7.03 12.21
CA VAL A 273 -3.68 8.00 11.54
C VAL A 273 -3.33 7.45 10.17
N VAL A 274 -3.43 8.29 9.14
CA VAL A 274 -3.14 7.94 7.76
C VAL A 274 -1.81 8.58 7.38
N GLN A 275 -0.87 7.77 6.92
CA GLN A 275 0.33 8.27 6.26
C GLN A 275 0.17 8.10 4.75
N ILE A 276 0.16 9.23 4.04
CA ILE A 276 0.14 9.30 2.58
C ILE A 276 1.59 9.24 2.08
N ASN A 277 1.90 8.21 1.31
CA ASN A 277 3.22 7.95 0.75
C ASN A 277 3.32 8.48 -0.69
N ASP A 278 3.91 9.67 -0.85
CA ASP A 278 3.84 10.48 -2.08
C ASP A 278 2.40 10.93 -2.41
N THR A 279 2.08 11.35 -3.64
CA THR A 279 0.76 11.92 -4.00
C THR A 279 -0.29 10.90 -4.45
N HIS A 280 0.10 9.66 -4.75
CA HIS A 280 -0.85 8.63 -5.20
C HIS A 280 -2.09 8.45 -4.29
N PRO A 281 -1.95 8.49 -2.94
CA PRO A 281 -3.10 8.33 -2.04
C PRO A 281 -3.76 9.64 -1.61
N THR A 282 -3.45 10.81 -2.20
CA THR A 282 -4.01 12.11 -1.80
C THR A 282 -5.54 12.11 -1.75
N MET A 283 -6.20 11.39 -2.67
CA MET A 283 -7.66 11.29 -2.71
C MET A 283 -8.30 10.65 -1.45
N VAL A 284 -7.51 10.07 -0.53
CA VAL A 284 -8.02 9.63 0.78
C VAL A 284 -8.59 10.78 1.60
N ILE A 285 -8.09 12.00 1.41
CA ILE A 285 -8.58 13.21 2.10
C ILE A 285 -10.04 13.50 1.72
N PRO A 286 -10.37 13.78 0.44
CA PRO A 286 -11.75 14.04 0.03
C PRO A 286 -12.65 12.81 0.21
N GLU A 287 -12.13 11.59 0.10
CA GLU A 287 -12.94 10.38 0.29
C GLU A 287 -13.35 10.15 1.75
N LEU A 288 -12.45 10.37 2.72
CA LEU A 288 -12.83 10.34 4.13
C LEU A 288 -13.89 11.39 4.45
N ILE A 289 -13.76 12.59 3.89
CA ILE A 289 -14.77 13.64 4.05
C ILE A 289 -16.10 13.20 3.44
N ARG A 290 -16.08 12.59 2.24
CA ARG A 290 -17.28 12.04 1.60
C ARG A 290 -17.96 11.04 2.51
N LEU A 291 -17.26 10.00 2.95
CA LEU A 291 -17.80 8.94 3.81
C LEU A 291 -18.39 9.50 5.10
N LEU A 292 -17.63 10.36 5.81
CA LEU A 292 -18.09 10.96 7.07
C LEU A 292 -19.38 11.79 6.87
N THR A 293 -19.49 12.52 5.76
CA THR A 293 -20.64 13.41 5.49
C THR A 293 -21.85 12.67 4.92
N THR A 294 -21.65 11.72 4.01
CA THR A 294 -22.75 11.09 3.29
C THR A 294 -23.25 9.81 3.96
N GLU A 295 -22.39 9.10 4.70
CA GLU A 295 -22.70 7.79 5.28
C GLU A 295 -22.79 7.84 6.82
N HIS A 296 -22.21 8.86 7.46
CA HIS A 296 -22.13 8.97 8.92
C HIS A 296 -22.71 10.27 9.51
N ASP A 297 -23.37 11.11 8.71
CA ASP A 297 -24.10 12.31 9.16
C ASP A 297 -23.22 13.31 9.95
N ILE A 298 -21.93 13.40 9.60
CA ILE A 298 -21.01 14.40 10.15
C ILE A 298 -21.03 15.64 9.26
N GLU A 299 -21.12 16.82 9.86
CA GLU A 299 -21.11 18.09 9.12
C GLU A 299 -19.79 18.31 8.37
N PHE A 300 -19.84 18.94 7.20
CA PHE A 300 -18.67 19.07 6.31
C PHE A 300 -17.46 19.72 6.99
N ASP A 301 -17.66 20.82 7.70
CA ASP A 301 -16.57 21.54 8.41
C ASP A 301 -15.95 20.68 9.52
N GLU A 302 -16.77 19.85 10.18
CA GLU A 302 -16.31 18.91 11.20
C GLU A 302 -15.51 17.76 10.56
N ALA A 303 -16.01 17.17 9.47
CA ALA A 303 -15.31 16.13 8.72
C ALA A 303 -13.94 16.61 8.23
N VAL A 304 -13.85 17.84 7.69
CA VAL A 304 -12.57 18.47 7.31
C VAL A 304 -11.64 18.57 8.51
N THR A 305 -12.14 18.99 9.67
CA THR A 305 -11.34 19.13 10.90
C THR A 305 -10.80 17.79 11.39
N ILE A 306 -11.63 16.75 11.37
CA ILE A 306 -11.25 15.38 11.75
C ILE A 306 -10.13 14.88 10.83
N VAL A 307 -10.35 14.95 9.51
CA VAL A 307 -9.39 14.47 8.49
C VAL A 307 -8.07 15.24 8.57
N ARG A 308 -8.13 16.57 8.70
CA ARG A 308 -6.96 17.43 8.87
C ARG A 308 -6.13 17.06 10.12
N SER A 309 -6.74 16.45 11.13
CA SER A 309 -6.09 16.06 12.39
C SER A 309 -5.52 14.63 12.38
N MET A 310 -5.76 13.85 11.34
CA MET A 310 -5.36 12.44 11.27
C MET A 310 -4.57 12.05 10.02
N VAL A 311 -4.42 12.94 9.04
CA VAL A 311 -3.65 12.70 7.81
C VAL A 311 -2.27 13.37 7.86
N ALA A 312 -1.23 12.63 7.47
CA ALA A 312 0.13 13.13 7.29
C ALA A 312 0.68 12.74 5.91
N TYR A 313 1.56 13.57 5.36
CA TYR A 313 2.09 13.42 4.00
C TYR A 313 3.62 13.34 4.00
N THR A 314 4.16 12.35 3.29
CA THR A 314 5.59 12.27 2.98
C THR A 314 5.82 12.61 1.52
N ASN A 315 6.63 13.64 1.26
CA ASN A 315 7.10 13.95 -0.08
C ASN A 315 8.42 13.21 -0.37
N HIS A 316 8.43 12.41 -1.44
CA HIS A 316 9.63 11.73 -1.94
C HIS A 316 10.29 12.46 -3.12
N THR A 317 9.59 13.42 -3.71
CA THR A 317 10.01 14.17 -4.89
C THR A 317 10.76 15.44 -4.49
N ILE A 318 11.78 15.84 -5.26
CA ILE A 318 12.47 17.11 -5.04
C ILE A 318 11.69 18.22 -5.74
N LEU A 319 11.63 18.12 -7.06
CA LEU A 319 11.14 19.18 -7.95
C LEU A 319 9.62 19.32 -7.85
N ALA A 320 9.13 20.49 -7.45
CA ALA A 320 7.69 20.73 -7.32
C ALA A 320 6.95 20.58 -8.66
N GLU A 321 7.62 20.80 -9.79
CA GLU A 321 7.02 20.59 -11.11
C GLU A 321 6.72 19.12 -11.42
N ALA A 322 7.40 18.18 -10.74
CA ALA A 322 7.20 16.75 -10.91
C ALA A 322 6.14 16.18 -9.96
N LEU A 323 5.58 17.01 -9.07
CA LEU A 323 4.44 16.61 -8.24
C LEU A 323 3.20 16.41 -9.11
N GLU A 324 2.43 15.40 -8.74
CA GLU A 324 1.28 14.95 -9.50
C GLU A 324 0.18 16.00 -9.62
N LYS A 325 -0.35 16.09 -10.84
CA LYS A 325 -1.36 17.05 -11.23
C LYS A 325 -2.38 16.40 -12.13
N TRP A 326 -3.65 16.61 -11.83
CA TRP A 326 -4.76 16.08 -12.61
C TRP A 326 -5.66 17.19 -13.11
N PRO A 327 -6.03 17.23 -14.40
CA PRO A 327 -7.12 18.10 -14.84
C PRO A 327 -8.38 17.77 -14.05
N LEU A 328 -9.06 18.78 -13.51
CA LEU A 328 -10.29 18.61 -12.73
C LEU A 328 -11.35 17.82 -13.51
N ALA A 329 -11.41 18.01 -14.83
CA ALA A 329 -12.29 17.24 -15.72
C ALA A 329 -12.02 15.73 -15.69
N CYS A 330 -10.78 15.29 -15.51
CA CYS A 330 -10.44 13.87 -15.37
C CYS A 330 -10.97 13.31 -14.04
N LEU A 331 -10.81 14.07 -12.96
CA LEU A 331 -11.37 13.70 -11.65
C LEU A 331 -12.90 13.67 -11.67
N GLN A 332 -13.54 14.66 -12.32
CA GLN A 332 -14.99 14.68 -12.51
C GLN A 332 -15.49 13.46 -13.30
N LYS A 333 -14.70 12.98 -14.27
CA LYS A 333 -15.03 11.78 -15.04
C LYS A 333 -14.94 10.50 -14.20
N VAL A 334 -13.93 10.40 -13.33
CA VAL A 334 -13.72 9.22 -12.47
C VAL A 334 -14.67 9.22 -11.27
N SER A 335 -14.77 10.34 -10.55
CA SER A 335 -15.64 10.50 -9.40
C SER A 335 -16.10 11.96 -9.27
N PRO A 336 -17.30 12.30 -9.78
CA PRO A 336 -17.88 13.64 -9.63
C PRO A 336 -17.97 14.09 -8.18
N ALA A 337 -18.35 13.19 -7.27
CA ALA A 337 -18.49 13.50 -5.85
C ALA A 337 -17.15 13.91 -5.21
N ILE A 338 -16.05 13.25 -5.57
CA ILE A 338 -14.72 13.60 -5.08
C ILE A 338 -14.26 14.92 -5.69
N ALA A 339 -14.48 15.14 -6.98
CA ALA A 339 -14.16 16.41 -7.61
C ALA A 339 -14.90 17.59 -6.95
N ASP A 340 -16.19 17.43 -6.61
CA ASP A 340 -16.98 18.44 -5.91
C ASP A 340 -16.43 18.74 -4.51
N ILE A 341 -15.96 17.73 -3.78
CA ILE A 341 -15.31 17.93 -2.48
C ILE A 341 -13.97 18.66 -2.65
N ILE A 342 -13.17 18.30 -3.67
CA ILE A 342 -11.90 18.98 -3.95
C ILE A 342 -12.13 20.47 -4.25
N VAL A 343 -13.19 20.83 -5.00
CA VAL A 343 -13.55 22.24 -5.23
C VAL A 343 -13.86 22.96 -3.91
N LYS A 344 -14.63 22.34 -3.01
CA LYS A 344 -14.91 22.93 -1.68
C LYS A 344 -13.64 23.06 -0.82
N LEU A 345 -12.73 22.09 -0.90
CA LEU A 345 -11.44 22.15 -0.21
C LEU A 345 -10.55 23.28 -0.74
N ASP A 346 -10.56 23.51 -2.05
CA ASP A 346 -9.87 24.66 -2.67
C ASP A 346 -10.47 26.00 -2.24
N GLU A 347 -11.81 26.10 -2.14
CA GLU A 347 -12.49 27.28 -1.60
C GLU A 347 -12.07 27.57 -0.15
N ILE A 348 -11.98 26.55 0.70
CA ILE A 348 -11.49 26.68 2.08
C ILE A 348 -10.03 27.15 2.07
N ALA A 349 -9.16 26.51 1.28
CA ALA A 349 -7.74 26.85 1.22
C ALA A 349 -7.52 28.30 0.76
N LYS A 350 -8.25 28.76 -0.27
CA LYS A 350 -8.21 30.14 -0.77
C LYS A 350 -8.78 31.15 0.22
N ALA A 351 -9.80 30.78 1.00
CA ALA A 351 -10.36 31.62 2.05
C ALA A 351 -9.40 31.78 3.25
N GLU A 352 -8.68 30.71 3.61
CA GLU A 352 -7.63 30.74 4.64
C GLU A 352 -6.36 31.47 4.16
N HIS A 353 -6.00 31.30 2.89
CA HIS A 353 -4.75 31.81 2.29
C HIS A 353 -4.95 32.34 0.86
N ASP A 354 -4.93 33.67 0.71
CA ASP A 354 -5.03 34.37 -0.57
C ASP A 354 -3.67 34.44 -1.30
N ASP A 355 -3.05 33.29 -1.57
CA ASP A 355 -1.85 33.16 -2.39
C ASP A 355 -2.07 32.09 -3.48
N PRO A 356 -2.09 32.48 -4.77
CA PRO A 356 -2.35 31.54 -5.87
C PRO A 356 -1.26 30.46 -6.01
N ARG A 357 -0.07 30.65 -5.41
CA ARG A 357 1.02 29.65 -5.44
C ARG A 357 0.72 28.42 -4.59
N VAL A 358 -0.22 28.52 -3.66
CA VAL A 358 -0.64 27.41 -2.79
C VAL A 358 -2.03 26.88 -3.12
N ALA A 359 -2.71 27.44 -4.13
CA ALA A 359 -4.05 26.99 -4.53
C ALA A 359 -4.06 25.49 -4.88
N ILE A 360 -5.12 24.78 -4.50
CA ILE A 360 -5.29 23.36 -4.83
C ILE A 360 -5.67 23.23 -6.30
N ILE A 361 -6.54 24.12 -6.78
CA ILE A 361 -6.94 24.22 -8.18
C ILE A 361 -6.41 25.53 -8.76
N ASP A 362 -5.57 25.41 -9.79
CA ASP A 362 -4.99 26.55 -10.49
C ASP A 362 -5.94 27.19 -11.51
N GLU A 363 -5.48 28.25 -12.17
CA GLU A 363 -6.24 28.99 -13.19
C GLU A 363 -6.51 28.20 -14.50
N HIS A 364 -5.98 26.98 -14.60
CA HIS A 364 -6.16 26.08 -15.74
C HIS A 364 -7.00 24.84 -15.38
N ASP A 365 -7.76 24.91 -14.29
CA ASP A 365 -8.56 23.80 -13.76
C ASP A 365 -7.71 22.54 -13.51
N THR A 366 -6.45 22.71 -13.12
CA THR A 366 -5.56 21.62 -12.76
C THR A 366 -5.47 21.50 -11.24
N VAL A 367 -5.73 20.30 -10.74
CA VAL A 367 -5.66 19.95 -9.33
C VAL A 367 -4.24 19.52 -8.98
N HIS A 368 -3.62 20.20 -8.03
CA HIS A 368 -2.28 19.90 -7.50
C HIS A 368 -2.43 19.02 -6.27
N MET A 369 -2.18 17.71 -6.40
CA MET A 369 -2.48 16.73 -5.34
C MET A 369 -1.69 17.04 -4.06
N ALA A 370 -0.39 17.30 -4.19
CA ALA A 370 0.46 17.68 -3.06
C ALA A 370 -0.01 18.95 -2.32
N HIS A 371 -0.63 19.91 -3.01
CA HIS A 371 -1.15 21.11 -2.36
C HIS A 371 -2.30 20.78 -1.42
N MET A 372 -3.18 19.84 -1.82
CA MET A 372 -4.25 19.33 -0.98
C MET A 372 -3.69 18.60 0.25
N ASP A 373 -2.68 17.76 0.07
CA ASP A 373 -2.01 17.07 1.18
C ASP A 373 -1.41 18.04 2.21
N ILE A 374 -0.83 19.16 1.75
CA ILE A 374 -0.20 20.14 2.64
C ILE A 374 -1.22 20.98 3.40
N HIS A 375 -2.30 21.42 2.73
CA HIS A 375 -3.38 22.16 3.40
C HIS A 375 -4.11 21.30 4.43
N PHE A 376 -4.41 20.04 4.08
CA PHE A 376 -5.28 19.16 4.84
C PHE A 376 -4.55 18.00 5.55
N GLY A 377 -3.22 18.03 5.62
CA GLY A 377 -2.42 17.20 6.51
C GLY A 377 -1.91 17.96 7.73
N PHE A 378 -1.70 17.26 8.86
CA PHE A 378 -1.13 17.86 10.07
C PHE A 378 0.41 17.78 10.13
N SER A 379 1.04 16.94 9.31
CA SER A 379 2.49 16.76 9.27
C SER A 379 2.95 16.50 7.84
N ILE A 380 3.97 17.26 7.41
CA ILE A 380 4.60 17.18 6.09
C ILE A 380 6.07 16.85 6.30
N ASN A 381 6.55 15.73 5.76
CA ASN A 381 7.95 15.38 5.92
C ASN A 381 8.69 15.09 4.63
N GLY A 382 9.94 15.55 4.59
CA GLY A 382 10.93 15.11 3.63
C GLY A 382 11.72 13.91 4.13
N VAL A 383 12.54 13.34 3.24
CA VAL A 383 13.12 11.99 3.37
C VAL A 383 14.64 11.98 3.61
N ALA A 384 15.25 13.16 3.64
CA ALA A 384 16.65 13.38 4.00
C ALA A 384 16.82 14.85 4.43
N ALA A 385 17.78 15.14 5.31
CA ALA A 385 17.95 16.49 5.83
C ALA A 385 18.13 17.56 4.73
N LEU A 386 18.93 17.27 3.70
CA LEU A 386 19.11 18.18 2.55
C LEU A 386 17.84 18.27 1.70
N HIS A 387 17.14 17.15 1.50
CA HIS A 387 15.87 17.11 0.76
C HIS A 387 14.83 17.98 1.46
N THR A 388 14.60 17.79 2.75
CA THR A 388 13.68 18.63 3.54
C THR A 388 14.07 20.10 3.46
N LYS A 389 15.37 20.42 3.52
CA LYS A 389 15.83 21.81 3.43
C LYS A 389 15.52 22.45 2.08
N ILE A 390 15.64 21.69 0.98
CA ILE A 390 15.24 22.14 -0.36
C ILE A 390 13.73 22.42 -0.41
N LEU A 391 12.91 21.55 0.19
CA LEU A 391 11.46 21.78 0.26
C LEU A 391 11.12 23.08 1.01
N GLU A 392 11.72 23.29 2.18
CA GLU A 392 11.49 24.48 3.01
C GLU A 392 11.98 25.78 2.34
N ASP A 393 13.16 25.75 1.72
CA ASP A 393 13.83 26.96 1.22
C ASP A 393 13.43 27.33 -0.22
N THR A 394 13.03 26.36 -1.05
CA THR A 394 12.72 26.60 -2.47
C THR A 394 11.39 25.98 -2.91
N GLU A 395 11.26 24.66 -2.93
CA GLU A 395 10.23 23.97 -3.72
C GLU A 395 8.82 24.13 -3.12
N LEU A 396 8.70 24.00 -1.80
CA LEU A 396 7.45 24.15 -1.05
C LEU A 396 7.50 25.37 -0.13
N ARG A 397 8.39 26.33 -0.43
CA ARG A 397 8.56 27.54 0.38
C ARG A 397 7.26 28.33 0.59
N PRO A 398 6.38 28.54 -0.41
CA PRO A 398 5.11 29.22 -0.18
C PRO A 398 4.27 28.55 0.92
N PHE A 399 4.26 27.21 0.98
CA PHE A 399 3.60 26.48 2.04
C PHE A 399 4.34 26.56 3.38
N TYR A 400 5.67 26.51 3.38
CA TYR A 400 6.46 26.63 4.60
C TYR A 400 6.31 28.00 5.27
N GLU A 401 6.11 29.07 4.50
CA GLU A 401 5.82 30.42 5.02
C GLU A 401 4.47 30.47 5.76
N ILE A 402 3.53 29.58 5.43
CA ILE A 402 2.19 29.50 6.01
C ILE A 402 2.13 28.50 7.18
N TYR A 403 2.73 27.32 7.00
CA TYR A 403 2.65 26.18 7.93
C TYR A 403 4.03 25.68 8.40
N PRO A 404 4.93 26.53 8.93
CA PRO A 404 6.29 26.12 9.28
C PRO A 404 6.32 24.97 10.30
N GLU A 405 5.31 24.87 11.16
CA GLU A 405 5.17 23.84 12.19
C GLU A 405 4.82 22.45 11.65
N LYS A 406 4.25 22.36 10.44
CA LYS A 406 3.92 21.07 9.83
C LYS A 406 5.15 20.39 9.23
N PHE A 407 6.16 21.15 8.83
CA PHE A 407 7.33 20.62 8.11
C PHE A 407 8.34 19.95 9.04
N SER A 408 8.77 18.75 8.69
CA SER A 408 9.82 18.03 9.41
C SER A 408 10.68 17.14 8.50
N ASN A 409 11.83 16.69 8.99
CA ASN A 409 12.65 15.68 8.32
C ASN A 409 12.42 14.30 8.97
N LYS A 410 12.28 13.27 8.14
CA LYS A 410 12.34 11.86 8.52
C LYS A 410 13.27 11.15 7.55
N THR A 411 14.54 11.06 7.92
CA THR A 411 15.55 10.45 7.05
C THR A 411 15.24 8.98 6.82
N ASN A 412 15.21 8.56 5.56
CA ASN A 412 14.94 7.18 5.17
C ASN A 412 15.87 6.19 5.90
N GLY A 413 15.35 5.00 6.14
CA GLY A 413 16.07 3.88 6.71
C GLY A 413 15.75 2.59 5.96
N ILE A 414 16.58 1.59 6.17
CA ILE A 414 16.34 0.22 5.71
C ILE A 414 16.19 -0.67 6.93
N THR A 415 15.43 -1.75 6.78
CA THR A 415 15.45 -2.81 7.80
C THR A 415 16.83 -3.47 7.84
N PHE A 416 17.24 -3.90 9.03
CA PHE A 416 18.50 -4.63 9.26
C PHE A 416 18.31 -6.15 9.27
N ARG A 417 17.06 -6.62 9.23
CA ARG A 417 16.73 -8.05 9.16
C ARG A 417 17.02 -8.60 7.78
#